data_AF-A0A4Q2RBP7-F1
#
_entry.id   AF-A0A4Q2RBP7-F1
#
_cell.length_a   1.000
_cell.length_b   1.000
_cell.length_c   1.000
_cell.angle_alpha   90.00
_cell.angle_beta   90.00
_cell.angle_gamma   90.00
#
_symmetry.space_group_name_H-M   'P 1'
#
loop_
_entity.id
_entity.type
_entity.pdbx_description
1 polymer ?
#
loop_
_entity_poly.entity_id
_entity_poly.type
_entity_poly.pdbx_seq_one_letter_code
_entity_poly.pdbx_strand_id
1 'polypeptide(L)'
;MARRRPSVFGFLSASPRARAVATLDLGSGGSAAVWRNDDDRVAYERPDGHTFSLYLEGGGGTRRVDRRSCAGWPGALCFMPHGTSSDWEITSPFA
;
A
#
# COMPACT_ATOMS: atom_id res chain seq x y z
N MET A 1 0.07 4.69 -27.61
CA MET A 1 0.10 5.24 -26.24
C MET A 1 0.57 4.14 -25.30
N ALA A 2 1.66 4.34 -24.56
CA ALA A 2 2.09 3.37 -23.56
C ALA A 2 1.06 3.32 -22.43
N ARG A 3 0.64 2.11 -22.03
CA ARG A 3 -0.35 1.91 -20.96
C ARG A 3 0.29 2.39 -19.64
N ARG A 4 -0.31 3.37 -18.96
CA ARG A 4 0.19 3.88 -17.68
C ARG A 4 0.14 2.74 -16.65
N ARG A 5 1.24 2.51 -15.92
CA ARG A 5 1.28 1.50 -14.86
C ARG A 5 0.38 1.93 -13.69
N PRO A 6 -0.17 0.99 -12.91
CA PRO A 6 -0.93 1.34 -11.72
C PRO A 6 0.03 1.92 -10.67
N SER A 7 -0.40 2.91 -9.90
CA SER A 7 0.26 3.30 -8.65
C SER A 7 -0.16 2.35 -7.52
N VAL A 8 0.48 2.45 -6.35
CA VAL A 8 0.04 1.72 -5.14
C VAL A 8 -1.43 1.99 -4.81
N PHE A 9 -1.87 3.25 -4.95
CA PHE A 9 -3.29 3.62 -4.83
C PHE A 9 -4.18 2.81 -5.79
N GLY A 10 -3.75 2.66 -7.04
CA GLY A 10 -4.48 1.88 -8.05
C GLY A 10 -4.57 0.39 -7.70
N PHE A 11 -3.48 -0.20 -7.19
CA PHE A 11 -3.48 -1.59 -6.73
C PHE A 11 -4.40 -1.79 -5.53
N LEU A 12 -4.32 -0.93 -4.51
CA LEU A 12 -5.20 -1.00 -3.34
C LEU A 12 -6.66 -0.76 -3.71
N SER A 13 -6.95 0.19 -4.60
CA SER A 13 -8.32 0.44 -5.07
C SER A 13 -8.94 -0.74 -5.82
N ALA A 14 -8.11 -1.63 -6.39
CA ALA A 14 -8.55 -2.83 -7.09
C ALA A 14 -8.74 -4.04 -6.16
N SER A 15 -8.27 -3.98 -4.91
CA SER A 15 -8.51 -5.03 -3.92
C SER A 15 -9.95 -4.96 -3.41
N PRO A 16 -10.66 -6.09 -3.26
CA PRO A 16 -11.99 -6.12 -2.65
C PRO A 16 -11.95 -5.95 -1.12
N ARG A 17 -10.76 -6.05 -0.51
CA ARG A 17 -10.54 -5.98 0.95
C ARG A 17 -10.09 -4.61 1.42
N ALA A 18 -9.35 -3.90 0.57
CA ALA A 18 -8.90 -2.55 0.86
C ALA A 18 -10.00 -1.52 0.60
N ARG A 19 -10.15 -0.57 1.52
CA ARG A 19 -11.10 0.55 1.38
C ARG A 19 -10.44 1.86 1.75
N ALA A 20 -10.46 2.82 0.82
CA ALA A 20 -10.08 4.19 1.13
C ALA A 20 -11.15 4.83 2.00
N VAL A 21 -10.75 5.35 3.17
CA VAL A 21 -11.61 6.07 4.12
C VAL A 21 -11.59 7.57 3.84
N ALA A 22 -10.44 8.08 3.39
CA ALA A 22 -10.27 9.46 2.97
C ALA A 22 -9.24 9.51 1.83
N THR A 23 -9.40 10.47 0.92
CA THR A 23 -8.46 10.74 -0.16
C THR A 23 -8.23 12.24 -0.26
N LEU A 24 -7.03 12.62 -0.67
CA LEU A 24 -6.64 14.01 -0.87
C LEU A 24 -5.73 14.09 -2.10
N ASP A 25 -6.08 14.96 -3.04
CA ASP A 25 -5.20 15.37 -4.12
C ASP A 25 -4.23 16.44 -3.60
N LEU A 26 -2.93 16.19 -3.73
CA LEU A 26 -1.89 17.11 -3.31
C LEU A 26 -1.42 18.02 -4.46
N GLY A 27 -1.94 17.80 -5.67
CA GLY A 27 -1.46 18.43 -6.89
C GLY A 27 -0.10 17.88 -7.32
N SER A 28 0.38 18.35 -8.49
CA SER A 28 1.69 17.98 -9.03
C SER A 28 1.92 16.46 -9.16
N GLY A 29 0.85 15.69 -9.34
CA GLY A 29 0.91 14.22 -9.44
C GLY A 29 1.02 13.48 -8.10
N GLY A 30 0.95 14.19 -6.97
CA GLY A 30 0.92 13.62 -5.63
C GLY A 30 -0.49 13.41 -5.10
N SER A 31 -0.69 12.38 -4.28
CA SER A 31 -1.93 12.15 -3.56
C SER A 31 -1.66 11.49 -2.21
N ALA A 32 -2.62 11.63 -1.29
CA ALA A 32 -2.64 10.94 -0.02
C ALA A 32 -3.98 10.22 0.16
N ALA A 33 -3.97 9.12 0.89
CA ALA A 33 -5.17 8.37 1.22
C ALA A 33 -5.01 7.65 2.55
N VAL A 34 -6.10 7.57 3.31
CA VAL A 34 -6.20 6.74 4.52
C VAL A 34 -6.92 5.45 4.13
N TRP A 35 -6.34 4.32 4.48
CA TRP A 35 -6.82 3.00 4.08
C TRP A 35 -7.18 2.15 5.28
N ARG A 36 -8.28 1.42 5.16
CA ARG A 36 -8.54 0.21 5.93
C ARG A 36 -8.28 -1.01 5.07
N ASN A 37 -7.69 -2.04 5.64
CA ASN A 37 -7.55 -3.34 4.99
C ASN A 37 -7.56 -4.45 6.05
N ASP A 38 -7.96 -5.65 5.64
CA ASP A 38 -8.01 -6.86 6.44
C ASP A 38 -8.08 -8.11 5.54
N ASP A 39 -7.44 -9.20 5.97
CA ASP A 39 -7.44 -10.51 5.29
C ASP A 39 -7.21 -10.41 3.76
N ASP A 40 -6.06 -9.86 3.38
CA ASP A 40 -5.74 -9.50 2.00
C ASP A 40 -4.31 -9.91 1.60
N ARG A 41 -4.09 -10.02 0.30
CA ARG A 41 -2.77 -10.18 -0.31
C ARG A 41 -2.63 -9.27 -1.52
N VAL A 42 -1.67 -8.35 -1.46
CA VAL A 42 -1.48 -7.33 -2.46
C VAL A 42 -0.09 -7.44 -3.08
N ALA A 43 -0.05 -7.74 -4.38
CA ALA A 43 1.17 -7.73 -5.17
C ALA A 43 1.24 -6.44 -5.99
N TYR A 44 2.18 -5.56 -5.63
CA TYR A 44 2.51 -4.38 -6.41
C TYR A 44 3.50 -4.76 -7.50
N GLU A 45 3.08 -4.75 -8.76
CA GLU A 45 3.96 -5.03 -9.90
C GLU A 45 4.43 -3.71 -10.54
N ARG A 46 5.70 -3.37 -10.29
CA ARG A 46 6.39 -2.16 -10.79
C ARG A 46 5.51 -0.89 -10.74
N PRO A 47 4.99 -0.52 -9.56
CA PRO A 47 4.02 0.56 -9.42
C PRO A 47 4.60 1.91 -9.88
N ASP A 48 3.76 2.76 -10.45
CA ASP A 48 4.10 4.14 -10.83
C ASP A 48 4.15 5.07 -9.61
N GLY A 49 5.15 5.95 -9.57
CA GLY A 49 5.39 6.88 -8.47
C GLY A 49 6.04 6.25 -7.22
N HIS A 50 6.68 7.10 -6.41
CA HIS A 50 7.17 6.72 -5.09
C HIS A 50 6.02 6.75 -4.08
N THR A 51 5.95 5.78 -3.18
CA THR A 51 4.90 5.74 -2.16
C THR A 51 5.51 5.61 -0.77
N PHE A 52 4.97 6.39 0.17
CA PHE A 52 5.17 6.24 1.60
C PHE A 52 3.88 5.72 2.21
N SER A 53 3.96 4.72 3.09
CA SER A 53 2.83 4.25 3.88
C SER A 53 3.16 4.24 5.36
N LEU A 54 2.19 4.66 6.17
CA LEU A 54 2.29 4.71 7.63
C LEU A 54 1.09 3.96 8.19
N TYR A 55 1.32 3.00 9.09
CA TYR A 55 0.23 2.40 9.85
C TYR A 55 -0.19 3.37 10.95
N LEU A 56 -1.43 3.86 10.90
CA LEU A 56 -2.01 4.74 11.92
C LEU A 56 -2.47 3.89 13.11
N GLU A 57 -3.29 2.88 12.84
CA GLU A 57 -3.72 1.88 13.82
C GLU A 57 -3.46 0.45 13.28
N GLY A 58 -3.10 -0.48 14.16
CA GLY A 58 -2.83 -1.88 13.77
C GLY A 58 -1.56 -2.07 12.94
N GLY A 59 -1.63 -2.89 11.90
CA GLY A 59 -0.49 -3.20 11.00
C GLY A 59 0.37 -4.40 11.41
N GLY A 60 0.17 -4.93 12.62
CA GLY A 60 0.89 -6.10 13.15
C GLY A 60 0.76 -7.38 12.33
N GLY A 61 -0.37 -7.54 11.63
CA GLY A 61 -0.59 -8.67 10.71
C GLY A 61 -0.06 -8.44 9.30
N THR A 62 0.59 -7.31 9.01
CA THR A 62 1.06 -7.00 7.65
C THR A 62 2.55 -7.23 7.50
N ARG A 63 2.96 -7.97 6.47
CA ARG A 63 4.38 -8.23 6.17
C ARG A 63 4.63 -8.38 4.68
N ARG A 64 5.85 -8.06 4.26
CA ARG A 64 6.31 -8.31 2.89
C ARG A 64 6.80 -9.75 2.79
N VAL A 65 6.35 -10.50 1.78
CA VAL A 65 6.56 -11.96 1.68
C VAL A 65 7.55 -12.39 0.59
N ASP A 66 7.89 -11.52 -0.36
CA ASP A 66 8.87 -11.80 -1.42
C ASP A 66 10.34 -11.62 -0.97
N ARG A 67 10.57 -11.19 0.28
CA ARG A 67 11.88 -11.13 0.94
C ARG A 67 11.73 -11.15 2.46
N ARG A 68 12.83 -11.39 3.20
CA ARG A 68 12.81 -11.23 4.66
C ARG A 68 12.44 -9.81 5.04
N SER A 69 11.40 -9.67 5.86
CA SER A 69 10.93 -8.40 6.40
C SER A 69 10.39 -8.60 7.82
N CYS A 70 10.36 -7.52 8.60
CA CYS A 70 9.59 -7.49 9.84
C CYS A 70 8.10 -7.26 9.52
N ALA A 71 7.24 -7.70 10.43
CA ALA A 71 5.84 -7.29 10.41
C ALA A 71 5.73 -5.78 10.68
N GLY A 72 4.64 -5.16 10.24
CA GLY A 72 4.29 -3.79 10.58
C GLY A 72 3.93 -3.63 12.06
N TRP A 73 3.74 -2.38 12.48
CA TRP A 73 3.23 -1.99 13.79
C TRP A 73 2.69 -0.56 13.69
N PRO A 74 1.87 -0.08 14.65
CA PRO A 74 1.41 1.31 14.64
C PRO A 74 2.60 2.27 14.67
N GLY A 75 2.62 3.22 13.74
CA GLY A 75 3.74 4.15 13.53
C GLY A 75 4.86 3.63 12.62
N ALA A 76 4.79 2.39 12.13
CA ALA A 76 5.77 1.89 11.15
C ALA A 76 5.59 2.61 9.80
N LEU A 77 6.67 3.21 9.31
CA LEU A 77 6.74 3.85 8.00
C LEU A 77 7.44 2.93 7.00
N CYS A 78 6.79 2.67 5.87
CA CYS A 78 7.38 1.96 4.75
C CYS A 78 7.57 2.91 3.56
N PHE A 79 8.71 2.77 2.88
CA PHE A 79 8.98 3.43 1.61
C PHE A 79 9.01 2.39 0.48
N MET A 80 8.21 2.63 -0.55
CA MET A 80 8.14 1.84 -1.77
C MET A 80 8.64 2.68 -2.94
N PRO A 81 9.87 2.43 -3.44
CA PRO A 81 10.41 3.17 -4.56
C PRO A 81 9.63 2.90 -5.85
N HIS A 82 9.53 3.93 -6.71
CA HIS A 82 8.96 3.83 -8.05
C HIS A 82 9.52 2.61 -8.81
N GLY A 83 8.62 1.85 -9.43
CA GLY A 83 8.96 0.73 -10.29
C GLY A 83 9.45 -0.53 -9.57
N THR A 84 9.47 -0.53 -8.23
CA THR A 84 9.94 -1.68 -7.42
C THR A 84 8.77 -2.59 -7.07
N SER A 85 8.81 -3.85 -7.51
CA SER A 85 7.79 -4.83 -7.14
C SER A 85 7.91 -5.26 -5.67
N SER A 86 6.78 -5.62 -5.07
CA SER A 86 6.71 -6.21 -3.74
C SER A 86 5.39 -6.96 -3.53
N ASP A 87 5.42 -8.03 -2.73
CA ASP A 87 4.25 -8.85 -2.39
C ASP A 87 4.01 -8.77 -0.88
N TRP A 88 2.76 -8.53 -0.48
CA TRP A 88 2.38 -8.25 0.89
C TRP A 88 1.21 -9.12 1.33
N GLU A 89 1.31 -9.67 2.53
CA GLU A 89 0.26 -10.42 3.20
C GLU A 89 -0.24 -9.62 4.40
N ILE A 90 -1.57 -9.55 4.56
CA ILE A 90 -2.27 -8.86 5.64
C ILE A 90 -3.18 -9.88 6.33
N THR A 91 -2.85 -10.26 7.56
CA THR A 91 -3.57 -11.29 8.34
C THR A 91 -4.35 -10.73 9.52
N SER A 92 -4.33 -9.41 9.71
CA SER A 92 -5.10 -8.74 10.76
C SER A 92 -5.48 -7.32 10.31
N PRO A 93 -6.61 -6.78 10.80
CA PRO A 93 -7.08 -5.47 10.37
C PRO A 93 -6.10 -4.34 10.69
N PHE A 94 -6.10 -3.31 9.86
CA PHE A 94 -5.56 -1.98 10.16
C PHE A 94 -6.51 -0.87 9.69
N ALA A 95 -6.41 0.30 10.32
CA ALA A 95 -7.28 1.45 10.05
C ALA A 95 -6.59 2.80 10.28
#